data_AF-A0A9D5Z4P3-F1
#
_entry.id   AF-A0A9D5Z4P3-F1
#
_cell.length_a   1.000
_cell.length_b   1.000
_cell.length_c   1.000
_cell.angle_alpha   90.00
_cell.angle_beta   90.00
_cell.angle_gamma   90.00
#
_symmetry.space_group_name_H-M   'P 1'
#
loop_
_entity.id
_entity.type
_entity.pdbx_description
1 polymer ?
#
loop_
_entity_poly.entity_id
_entity_poly.type
_entity_poly.pdbx_seq_one_letter_code
_entity_poly.pdbx_strand_id
1 'polypeptide(L)'
;MCKDSNLADNAESSLTSYSFRLLGRRDHSRQELKQKLLTKCKFLFIKQKVPQDEIEELVTKVLDYFEKEELQSDSKFAAAYIRQAITKGWGPIKIGYKLKQKGV
;
A
#
# COMPACT_ATOMS: atom_id res chain seq x y z
N MET A 1 21.02 -10.68 23.14
CA MET A 1 19.85 -10.60 22.24
C MET A 1 19.20 -9.24 22.45
N CYS A 2 19.49 -8.22 21.62
CA CYS A 2 18.89 -6.86 21.66
C CYS A 2 19.50 -5.95 20.55
N LYS A 3 19.51 -6.37 19.27
CA LYS A 3 19.93 -5.48 18.16
C LYS A 3 18.88 -5.36 17.04
N ASP A 4 17.89 -6.23 17.00
CA ASP A 4 16.96 -6.31 15.86
C ASP A 4 15.70 -5.43 16.01
N SER A 5 15.32 -5.03 17.23
CA SER A 5 14.09 -4.23 17.47
C SER A 5 14.13 -2.84 16.85
N ASN A 6 15.26 -2.14 16.95
CA ASN A 6 15.37 -0.75 16.51
C ASN A 6 15.26 -0.60 14.97
N LEU A 7 15.72 -1.60 14.19
CA LEU A 7 15.67 -1.53 12.73
C LEU A 7 14.24 -1.72 12.21
N ALA A 8 13.51 -2.69 12.76
CA ALA A 8 12.12 -2.97 12.40
C ALA A 8 11.23 -1.76 12.73
N ASP A 9 11.39 -1.17 13.92
CA ASP A 9 10.63 0.01 14.35
C ASP A 9 10.88 1.22 13.45
N ASN A 10 12.14 1.43 13.02
CA ASN A 10 12.51 2.49 12.08
C ASN A 10 11.92 2.25 10.68
N ALA A 11 11.94 1.00 10.20
CA ALA A 11 11.38 0.63 8.91
C ALA A 11 9.86 0.81 8.91
N GLU A 12 9.16 0.33 9.94
CA GLU A 12 7.73 0.54 10.14
C GLU A 12 7.37 2.03 10.12
N SER A 13 8.08 2.85 10.91
CA SER A 13 7.88 4.31 10.95
C SER A 13 8.08 4.96 9.58
N SER A 14 9.07 4.50 8.80
CA SER A 14 9.33 4.96 7.44
C SER A 14 8.20 4.58 6.47
N LEU A 15 7.70 3.35 6.54
CA LEU A 15 6.59 2.87 5.72
C LEU A 15 5.28 3.56 6.08
N THR A 16 5.01 3.79 7.36
CA THR A 16 3.84 4.53 7.85
C THR A 16 3.85 5.97 7.32
N SER A 17 4.97 6.67 7.47
CA SER A 17 5.13 8.04 6.93
C SER A 17 4.97 8.08 5.40
N TYR A 18 5.50 7.07 4.71
CA TYR A 18 5.35 6.93 3.26
C TYR A 18 3.89 6.67 2.86
N SER A 19 3.17 5.84 3.60
CA SER A 19 1.74 5.53 3.41
C SER A 19 0.87 6.77 3.59
N PHE A 20 1.07 7.55 4.67
CA PHE A 20 0.38 8.83 4.87
C PHE A 20 0.57 9.78 3.69
N ARG A 21 1.80 9.91 3.17
CA ARG A 21 2.08 10.75 1.99
C ARG A 21 1.40 10.26 0.73
N LEU A 22 1.22 8.95 0.57
CA LEU A 22 0.51 8.38 -0.58
C LEU A 22 -0.99 8.63 -0.47
N LEU A 23 -1.58 8.25 0.66
CA LEU A 23 -3.02 8.37 0.92
C LEU A 23 -3.48 9.82 0.98
N GLY A 24 -2.65 10.73 1.51
CA GLY A 24 -2.95 12.16 1.53
C GLY A 24 -3.03 12.82 0.15
N ARG A 25 -2.57 12.15 -0.92
CA ARG A 25 -2.70 12.64 -2.30
C ARG A 25 -3.94 12.11 -3.01
N ARG A 26 -4.31 10.86 -2.73
CA ARG A 26 -5.52 10.19 -3.25
C ARG A 26 -5.70 8.83 -2.56
N ASP A 27 -6.89 8.28 -2.69
CA ASP A 27 -7.16 6.90 -2.33
C ASP A 27 -6.27 5.92 -3.12
N HIS A 28 -5.89 4.84 -2.45
CA HIS A 28 -5.17 3.69 -3.01
C HIS A 28 -5.90 2.42 -2.60
N SER A 29 -5.94 1.42 -3.48
CA SER A 29 -6.38 0.08 -3.06
C SER A 29 -5.32 -0.56 -2.15
N ARG A 30 -5.73 -1.55 -1.37
CA ARG A 30 -4.83 -2.30 -0.48
C ARG A 30 -3.70 -2.94 -1.27
N GLN A 31 -4.00 -3.53 -2.42
CA GLN A 31 -2.98 -4.12 -3.30
C GLN A 31 -2.05 -3.05 -3.91
N GLU A 32 -2.57 -1.90 -4.36
CA GLU A 32 -1.72 -0.83 -4.90
C GLU A 32 -0.78 -0.28 -3.83
N LEU A 33 -1.29 -0.09 -2.60
CA LEU A 33 -0.48 0.34 -1.47
C LEU A 33 0.57 -0.72 -1.12
N LYS A 34 0.20 -2.02 -1.02
CA LYS A 34 1.14 -3.14 -0.80
C LYS A 34 2.31 -3.10 -1.78
N GLN A 35 2.04 -2.98 -3.08
CA GLN A 35 3.08 -2.96 -4.11
C GLN A 35 4.04 -1.77 -3.95
N LYS A 36 3.53 -0.60 -3.58
CA LYS A 36 4.35 0.59 -3.31
C LYS A 36 5.20 0.43 -2.05
N LEU A 37 4.65 -0.16 -0.99
CA LEU A 37 5.40 -0.42 0.25
C LEU A 37 6.50 -1.45 0.03
N LEU A 38 6.21 -2.56 -0.66
CA LEU A 38 7.24 -3.55 -1.03
C LEU A 38 8.36 -2.92 -1.86
N THR A 39 8.00 -2.05 -2.81
CA THR A 39 8.99 -1.30 -3.60
C THR A 39 9.85 -0.40 -2.71
N LYS A 40 9.25 0.29 -1.72
CA LYS A 40 9.98 1.09 -0.73
C LYS A 40 10.90 0.23 0.14
N CYS A 41 10.45 -0.95 0.58
CA CYS A 41 11.26 -1.92 1.34
C CYS A 41 12.50 -2.37 0.58
N LYS A 42 12.39 -2.60 -0.74
CA LYS A 42 13.56 -2.93 -1.57
C LYS A 42 14.67 -1.89 -1.43
N PHE A 43 14.34 -0.60 -1.30
CA PHE A 43 15.30 0.47 -1.09
C PHE A 43 15.82 0.57 0.35
N LEU A 44 14.95 0.33 1.34
CA LEU A 44 15.32 0.36 2.75
C LEU A 44 16.31 -0.77 3.09
N PHE A 45 16.06 -1.96 2.54
CA PHE A 45 16.82 -3.16 2.85
C PHE A 45 17.90 -3.50 1.82
N ILE A 46 18.30 -2.59 0.91
CA ILE A 46 19.32 -2.86 -0.13
C ILE A 46 20.60 -3.48 0.45
N LYS A 47 21.04 -2.98 1.60
CA LYS A 47 22.30 -3.40 2.24
C LYS A 47 22.12 -4.56 3.23
N GLN A 48 20.88 -5.00 3.47
CA GLN A 48 20.57 -6.03 4.45
C GLN A 48 19.96 -7.26 3.75
N LYS A 49 20.31 -8.46 4.23
CA LYS A 49 19.65 -9.69 3.80
C LYS A 49 18.47 -9.96 4.73
N VAL A 50 17.41 -9.18 4.59
CA VAL A 50 16.13 -9.43 5.28
C VAL A 50 15.35 -10.47 4.48
N PRO A 51 14.85 -11.56 5.12
CA PRO A 51 13.97 -12.52 4.45
C PRO A 51 12.73 -11.86 3.85
N GLN A 52 12.28 -12.37 2.70
CA GLN A 52 11.11 -11.81 2.01
C GLN A 52 9.85 -11.89 2.88
N ASP A 53 9.68 -12.96 3.66
CA ASP A 53 8.52 -13.17 4.53
C ASP A 53 8.44 -12.12 5.65
N GLU A 54 9.58 -11.73 6.25
CA GLU A 54 9.62 -10.65 7.25
C GLU A 54 9.23 -9.29 6.64
N ILE A 55 9.63 -9.03 5.39
CA ILE A 55 9.22 -7.83 4.66
C ILE A 55 7.71 -7.85 4.40
N GLU A 56 7.16 -9.00 4.02
CA GLU A 56 5.72 -9.14 3.78
C GLU A 56 4.90 -8.99 5.06
N GLU A 57 5.37 -9.53 6.18
CA GLU A 57 4.74 -9.37 7.49
C GLU A 57 4.74 -7.90 7.93
N LEU A 58 5.88 -7.21 7.81
CA LEU A 58 5.98 -5.78 8.12
C LEU A 58 5.03 -4.93 7.26
N VAL A 59 4.98 -5.19 5.94
CA VAL A 59 4.06 -4.47 5.04
C VAL A 59 2.62 -4.78 5.39
N THR A 60 2.28 -6.03 5.70
CA THR A 60 0.93 -6.44 6.08
C THR A 60 0.49 -5.76 7.37
N LYS A 61 1.36 -5.71 8.40
CA LYS A 61 1.11 -4.99 9.65
C LYS A 61 0.78 -3.51 9.41
N VAL A 62 1.54 -2.83 8.56
CA VAL A 62 1.26 -1.43 8.20
C VAL A 62 -0.09 -1.32 7.49
N LEU A 63 -0.37 -2.17 6.49
CA LEU A 63 -1.65 -2.14 5.78
C LEU A 63 -2.85 -2.37 6.71
N ASP A 64 -2.75 -3.33 7.63
CA ASP A 64 -3.79 -3.64 8.61
C ASP A 64 -4.08 -2.45 9.53
N TYR A 65 -3.05 -1.73 9.96
CA TYR A 65 -3.23 -0.48 10.70
C TYR A 65 -4.01 0.55 9.87
N PHE A 66 -3.62 0.80 8.62
CA PHE A 66 -4.31 1.80 7.78
C PHE A 66 -5.74 1.41 7.41
N GLU A 67 -6.03 0.13 7.23
CA GLU A 67 -7.39 -0.37 6.99
C GLU A 67 -8.26 -0.26 8.25
N LYS A 68 -7.71 -0.68 9.41
CA LYS A 68 -8.40 -0.59 10.70
C LYS A 68 -8.77 0.85 11.08
N GLU A 69 -7.88 1.79 10.81
CA GLU A 69 -8.11 3.23 11.06
C GLU A 69 -8.95 3.90 9.94
N GLU A 70 -9.52 3.13 9.00
CA GLU A 70 -10.31 3.58 7.85
C GLU A 70 -9.60 4.59 6.91
N LEU A 71 -8.28 4.70 7.03
CA LEU A 71 -7.41 5.55 6.21
C LEU A 71 -7.19 4.98 4.81
N GLN A 72 -7.27 3.66 4.68
CA GLN A 72 -7.31 2.96 3.40
C GLN A 72 -8.64 2.20 3.29
N SER A 73 -9.28 2.27 2.14
CA SER A 73 -10.51 1.54 1.86
C SER A 73 -10.64 1.28 0.36
N ASP A 74 -10.82 0.01 -0.01
CA ASP A 74 -10.98 -0.39 -1.40
C ASP A 74 -12.28 0.15 -2.01
N SER A 75 -13.33 0.35 -1.20
CA SER A 75 -14.59 0.95 -1.66
C SER A 75 -14.44 2.44 -1.96
N LYS A 76 -13.75 3.21 -1.08
CA LYS A 76 -13.41 4.63 -1.34
C LYS A 76 -12.56 4.75 -2.60
N PHE A 77 -11.53 3.91 -2.71
CA PHE A 77 -10.70 3.81 -3.90
C PHE A 77 -11.49 3.53 -5.17
N ALA A 78 -12.37 2.51 -5.16
CA ALA A 78 -13.19 2.14 -6.31
C ALA A 78 -14.06 3.29 -6.77
N ALA A 79 -14.75 3.95 -5.84
CA ALA A 79 -15.64 5.07 -6.15
C ALA A 79 -14.88 6.23 -6.81
N ALA A 80 -13.71 6.60 -6.27
CA ALA A 80 -12.85 7.63 -6.85
C ALA A 80 -12.32 7.22 -8.24
N TYR A 81 -11.91 5.96 -8.39
CA TYR A 81 -11.39 5.41 -9.64
C TYR A 81 -12.45 5.40 -10.75
N ILE A 82 -13.69 4.97 -10.43
CA ILE A 82 -14.81 4.94 -11.37
C ILE A 82 -15.12 6.36 -11.86
N ARG A 83 -15.21 7.35 -10.96
CA ARG A 83 -15.42 8.77 -11.34
C ARG A 83 -14.35 9.25 -12.31
N GLN A 84 -13.07 8.97 -12.01
CA GLN A 84 -11.97 9.35 -12.88
C GLN A 84 -11.99 8.59 -14.23
N ALA A 85 -12.43 7.34 -14.25
CA ALA A 85 -12.47 6.56 -15.47
C ALA A 85 -13.60 7.01 -16.41
N ILE A 86 -14.73 7.42 -15.84
CA ILE A 86 -15.85 8.01 -16.60
C ILE A 86 -15.41 9.32 -17.27
N THR A 87 -14.66 10.19 -16.58
CA THR A 87 -14.15 11.43 -17.21
C THR A 87 -13.15 11.17 -18.34
N LYS A 88 -12.52 9.98 -18.35
CA LYS A 88 -11.66 9.50 -19.43
C LYS A 88 -12.42 8.76 -20.55
N GLY A 89 -13.75 8.69 -20.48
CA GLY A 89 -14.59 8.00 -21.45
C GLY A 89 -14.48 6.48 -21.43
N TRP A 90 -14.08 5.88 -20.29
CA TRP A 90 -13.98 4.42 -20.21
C TRP A 90 -15.34 3.77 -19.93
N GLY A 91 -15.65 2.72 -20.68
CA GLY A 91 -16.86 1.91 -20.45
C GLY A 91 -16.73 0.97 -19.24
N PRO A 92 -17.87 0.47 -18.70
CA PRO A 92 -17.92 -0.29 -17.45
C PRO A 92 -17.07 -1.58 -17.47
N ILE A 93 -17.00 -2.28 -18.61
CA ILE A 93 -16.19 -3.50 -18.76
C ILE A 93 -14.70 -3.20 -18.50
N LYS A 94 -14.19 -2.12 -19.11
CA LYS A 94 -12.79 -1.71 -18.93
C LYS A 94 -12.53 -1.25 -17.49
N ILE A 95 -13.47 -0.55 -16.88
CA ILE A 95 -13.36 -0.08 -15.49
C ILE A 95 -13.28 -1.28 -14.54
N GLY A 96 -14.22 -2.23 -14.66
CA GLY A 96 -14.23 -3.45 -13.84
C GLY A 96 -12.96 -4.28 -14.00
N TYR A 97 -12.48 -4.47 -15.23
CA TYR A 97 -11.21 -5.14 -15.48
C TYR A 97 -10.03 -4.44 -14.77
N LYS A 98 -10.00 -3.10 -14.79
CA LYS A 98 -8.93 -2.32 -14.16
C LYS A 98 -9.00 -2.32 -12.63
N LEU A 99 -10.19 -2.32 -12.04
CA LEU A 99 -10.37 -2.48 -10.60
C LEU A 99 -9.87 -3.86 -10.16
N LYS A 100 -10.23 -4.93 -10.90
CA LYS A 100 -9.76 -6.29 -10.64
C LYS A 100 -8.22 -6.38 -10.67
N GLN A 101 -7.56 -5.75 -11.64
CA GLN A 101 -6.09 -5.69 -11.68
C GLN A 101 -5.47 -4.97 -10.47
N LYS A 102 -6.25 -4.14 -9.79
CA LYS A 102 -5.86 -3.39 -8.60
C LYS A 102 -6.32 -4.05 -7.29
N GLY A 103 -6.85 -5.26 -7.36
CA GLY A 103 -7.27 -6.04 -6.19
C GLY A 103 -8.64 -5.64 -5.63
N VAL A 104 -9.46 -4.97 -6.43
CA VAL A 104 -10.80 -4.47 -6.05
C VAL A 104 -11.88 -5.08 -6.92
#